data_AF-A0AAQ3QSC9-F1
#
_entry.id   AF-A0AAQ3QSC9-F1
#
_cell.length_a   1.000
_cell.length_b   1.000
_cell.length_c   1.000
_cell.angle_alpha   90.00
_cell.angle_beta   90.00
_cell.angle_gamma   90.00
#
_symmetry.space_group_name_H-M   'P 1'
#
loop_
_entity.id
_entity.type
_entity.pdbx_description
1 polymer ?
#
loop_
_entity_poly.entity_id
_entity_poly.type
_entity_poly.pdbx_seq_one_letter_code
_entity_poly.pdbx_strand_id
1 'polypeptide(L)'
;MNTKRIWTAVLLSVGFFLAFLAIWHVTTHVEKTKADSITLSSDEVGQLTAAGMSETDMQIYAEKGLKFDQIEQIANMGLTHEDLEMAGGIEAFGFTTGGAAEEATTGFPSPALVWKEAYYQLSDPFYDRGPNDKGIGTQLKYSLFRVGTGFLLAVIVAVPLGFVIGMFPLLNMALMPYIQVLKPISPLAWLPVALYLIKDSEQASIFVIFVCSIWPMLINTAYGVSSTKKDWINIAKTLELSQFKTAWSVVLPAASPTILTGMRISLSIAWLVIVAAEMVIGGIGVGYFVWNEWNGLNLASMIFAIFIIGVVGLILDLILGQLVKTFTYQE
;
A
#
# COMPACT_ATOMS: atom_id res chain seq x y z
N MET A 1 24.59 -20.08 6.16
CA MET A 1 24.25 -18.73 6.68
C MET A 1 23.97 -18.86 8.18
N ASN A 2 24.72 -18.17 9.03
CA ASN A 2 24.77 -18.43 10.48
C ASN A 2 23.42 -18.08 11.16
N THR A 3 22.76 -19.04 11.80
CA THR A 3 21.44 -18.89 12.43
C THR A 3 21.40 -17.71 13.39
N LYS A 4 22.51 -17.42 14.09
CA LYS A 4 22.64 -16.25 14.98
C LYS A 4 22.50 -14.91 14.26
N ARG A 5 22.99 -14.78 13.02
CA ARG A 5 22.84 -13.56 12.19
C ARG A 5 21.41 -13.34 11.73
N ILE A 6 20.67 -14.43 11.47
CA ILE A 6 19.26 -14.35 11.10
C ILE A 6 18.44 -13.88 12.30
N TRP A 7 18.66 -14.47 13.47
CA TRP A 7 17.95 -14.07 14.70
C TRP A 7 18.27 -12.62 15.12
N THR A 8 19.52 -12.17 14.98
CA THR A 8 19.86 -10.77 15.26
C THR A 8 19.21 -9.81 14.27
N ALA A 9 19.16 -10.14 12.98
CA ALA A 9 18.45 -9.32 12.00
C ALA A 9 16.94 -9.25 12.29
N VAL A 10 16.31 -10.39 12.61
CA VAL A 10 14.89 -10.45 12.97
C VAL A 10 14.60 -9.63 14.23
N LEU A 11 15.43 -9.77 15.28
CA LEU A 11 15.26 -9.01 16.53
C LEU A 11 15.43 -7.51 16.31
N LEU A 12 16.40 -7.09 15.48
CA LEU A 12 16.58 -5.68 15.13
C LEU A 12 15.37 -5.14 14.35
N SER A 13 14.88 -5.87 13.36
CA SER A 13 13.69 -5.47 12.58
C SER A 13 12.44 -5.37 13.44
N VAL A 14 12.21 -6.33 14.34
CA VAL A 14 11.10 -6.28 15.30
C VAL A 14 11.28 -5.11 16.27
N GLY A 15 12.49 -4.86 16.77
CA GLY A 15 12.79 -3.72 17.63
C GLY A 15 12.50 -2.37 16.96
N PHE A 16 12.89 -2.20 15.69
CA PHE A 16 12.56 -1.00 14.91
C PHE A 16 11.05 -0.83 14.71
N PHE A 17 10.34 -1.92 14.41
CA PHE A 17 8.89 -1.88 14.23
C PHE A 17 8.15 -1.53 15.52
N LEU A 18 8.55 -2.12 16.65
CA LEU A 18 8.00 -1.80 17.96
C LEU A 18 8.32 -0.37 18.39
N ALA A 19 9.53 0.12 18.12
CA ALA A 19 9.89 1.52 18.36
C ALA A 19 9.03 2.47 17.52
N PHE A 20 8.80 2.14 16.23
CA PHE A 20 7.90 2.91 15.37
C PHE A 20 6.46 2.93 15.93
N LEU A 21 5.92 1.78 16.33
CA LEU A 21 4.59 1.69 16.95
C LEU A 21 4.51 2.45 18.28
N ALA A 22 5.56 2.39 19.11
CA ALA A 22 5.61 3.11 20.37
C ALA A 22 5.68 4.62 20.15
N ILE A 23 6.51 5.08 19.21
CA ILE A 23 6.58 6.50 18.81
C ILE A 23 5.21 6.95 18.30
N TRP A 24 4.61 6.20 17.38
CA TRP A 24 3.30 6.53 16.84
C TRP A 24 2.25 6.57 17.95
N HIS A 25 2.18 5.55 18.81
CA HIS A 25 1.28 5.53 19.94
C HIS A 25 1.50 6.77 20.81
N VAL A 26 2.72 7.07 21.26
CA VAL A 26 3.01 8.26 22.08
C VAL A 26 2.66 9.56 21.37
N THR A 27 2.91 9.69 20.07
CA THR A 27 2.59 10.91 19.30
C THR A 27 1.09 11.11 19.04
N THR A 28 0.30 10.05 19.13
CA THR A 28 -1.15 10.06 18.90
C THR A 28 -1.95 9.81 20.19
N HIS A 29 -1.26 9.51 21.28
CA HIS A 29 -1.87 9.30 22.57
C HIS A 29 -2.18 10.66 23.16
N VAL A 30 -3.45 11.00 23.10
CA VAL A 30 -4.02 12.09 23.85
C VAL A 30 -4.21 11.57 25.27
N GLU A 31 -3.57 12.21 26.25
CA GLU A 31 -3.79 11.92 27.65
C GLU A 31 -5.28 12.14 27.92
N LYS A 32 -6.02 11.10 28.35
CA LYS A 32 -7.42 11.23 28.74
C LYS A 32 -7.50 12.07 30.00
N THR A 33 -7.38 13.38 29.87
CA THR A 33 -7.71 14.33 30.92
C THR A 33 -9.21 14.15 31.19
N LYS A 34 -9.54 13.84 32.44
CA LYS A 34 -10.93 13.79 32.90
C LYS A 34 -11.53 15.16 32.55
N ALA A 35 -12.57 15.20 31.72
CA ALA A 35 -13.20 16.46 31.33
C ALA A 35 -13.48 17.28 32.59
N ASP A 36 -13.09 18.55 32.61
CA ASP A 36 -13.43 19.44 33.73
C ASP A 36 -14.95 19.46 33.86
N SER A 37 -15.46 19.00 35.01
CA SER A 37 -16.90 18.96 35.27
C SER A 37 -17.46 20.38 35.18
N ILE A 38 -18.45 20.58 34.33
CA ILE A 38 -19.06 21.90 34.14
C ILE A 38 -20.16 22.07 35.19
N THR A 39 -20.14 23.18 35.95
CA THR A 39 -21.26 23.52 36.84
C THR A 39 -22.31 24.33 36.08
N LEU A 40 -23.52 23.78 35.93
CA LEU A 40 -24.65 24.51 35.36
C LEU A 40 -25.14 25.59 36.33
N SER A 41 -25.50 26.75 35.79
CA SER A 41 -26.16 27.83 36.54
C SER A 41 -27.61 27.46 36.90
N SER A 42 -28.17 28.13 37.91
CA SER A 42 -29.56 27.91 38.33
C SER A 42 -30.59 28.15 37.22
N ASP A 43 -30.29 29.08 36.31
CA ASP A 43 -31.17 29.44 35.19
C ASP A 43 -31.14 28.35 34.10
N GLU A 44 -29.96 27.79 33.82
CA GLU A 44 -29.76 26.68 32.87
C GLU A 44 -30.43 25.39 33.35
N VAL A 45 -30.31 25.06 34.64
CA VAL A 45 -31.01 23.91 35.24
C VAL A 45 -32.53 24.10 35.14
N GLY A 46 -33.03 25.32 35.35
CA GLY A 46 -34.45 25.66 35.18
C GLY A 46 -34.95 25.43 33.74
N GLN A 47 -34.14 25.77 32.73
CA GLN A 47 -34.48 25.57 31.32
C GLN A 47 -34.50 24.09 30.93
N LEU A 48 -33.52 23.31 31.36
CA LEU A 48 -33.43 21.87 31.07
C LEU A 48 -34.53 21.07 31.79
N THR A 49 -34.89 21.47 33.01
CA THR A 49 -36.02 20.88 33.74
C THR A 49 -37.34 21.19 33.03
N ALA A 50 -37.51 22.40 32.49
CA ALA A 50 -38.68 22.76 31.68
C ALA A 50 -38.76 21.98 30.36
N ALA A 51 -37.61 21.59 29.81
CA ALA A 51 -37.51 20.70 28.64
C ALA A 51 -37.74 19.21 28.97
N GLY A 52 -37.96 18.86 30.24
CA GLY A 52 -38.31 17.50 30.67
C GLY A 52 -37.12 16.59 31.01
N MET A 53 -35.92 17.13 31.14
CA MET A 53 -34.72 16.38 31.53
C MET A 53 -34.64 16.20 33.06
N SER A 54 -34.20 15.01 33.51
CA SER A 54 -33.96 14.72 34.93
C SER A 54 -32.70 15.41 35.46
N GLU A 55 -32.73 15.90 36.71
CA GLU A 55 -31.55 16.48 37.38
C GLU A 55 -30.38 15.49 37.46
N THR A 56 -30.65 14.18 37.56
CA THR A 56 -29.63 13.13 37.54
C THR A 56 -28.92 13.06 36.19
N ASP A 57 -29.66 13.17 35.09
CA ASP A 57 -29.10 13.13 33.74
C ASP A 57 -28.29 14.40 33.45
N MET A 58 -28.79 15.57 33.91
CA MET A 58 -28.05 16.83 33.84
C MET A 58 -26.69 16.73 34.55
N GLN A 59 -26.65 16.16 35.75
CA GLN A 59 -25.40 15.95 36.50
C GLN A 59 -24.46 14.98 35.77
N ILE A 60 -24.98 13.89 35.22
CA ILE A 60 -24.17 12.92 34.47
C ILE A 60 -23.55 13.58 33.22
N TYR A 61 -24.29 14.39 32.48
CA TYR A 61 -23.76 15.08 31.30
C TYR A 61 -22.79 16.21 31.65
N ALA A 62 -23.06 16.92 32.74
CA ALA A 62 -22.20 17.97 33.29
C ALA A 62 -20.86 17.40 33.80
N GLU A 63 -20.88 16.23 34.45
CA GLU A 63 -19.68 15.47 34.85
C GLU A 63 -18.91 14.93 33.65
N LYS A 64 -19.60 14.59 32.57
CA LYS A 64 -18.99 14.25 31.28
C LYS A 64 -18.49 15.50 30.52
N GLY A 65 -18.67 16.70 31.06
CA GLY A 65 -18.13 17.95 30.49
C GLY A 65 -18.84 18.42 29.22
N LEU A 66 -20.13 18.14 29.07
CA LEU A 66 -20.96 18.69 27.98
C LEU A 66 -21.35 20.13 28.29
N LYS A 67 -21.30 21.01 27.30
CA LYS A 67 -21.78 22.39 27.42
C LYS A 67 -23.30 22.43 27.45
N PHE A 68 -23.87 23.48 28.04
CA PHE A 68 -25.31 23.70 28.12
C PHE A 68 -26.03 23.48 26.78
N ASP A 69 -25.54 24.07 25.68
CA ASP A 69 -26.14 23.92 24.35
C ASP A 69 -26.25 22.45 23.88
N GLN A 70 -25.31 21.60 24.27
CA GLN A 70 -25.32 20.18 23.92
C GLN A 70 -26.31 19.40 24.80
N ILE A 71 -26.38 19.74 26.09
CA ILE A 71 -27.33 19.14 27.02
C ILE A 71 -28.76 19.55 26.66
N GLU A 72 -28.97 20.79 26.22
CA GLU A 72 -30.25 21.30 25.74
C GLU A 72 -30.71 20.57 24.47
N GLN A 73 -29.79 20.30 23.54
CA GLN A 73 -30.09 19.47 22.37
C GLN A 73 -30.51 18.06 22.76
N ILE A 74 -29.87 17.45 23.77
CA ILE A 74 -30.26 16.15 24.30
C ILE A 74 -31.65 16.21 24.95
N ALA A 75 -31.93 17.23 25.75
CA ALA A 75 -33.23 17.43 26.38
C ALA A 75 -34.36 17.56 25.33
N ASN A 76 -34.11 18.33 24.27
CA ASN A 76 -35.07 18.54 23.19
C ASN A 76 -35.32 17.29 22.33
N MET A 77 -34.41 16.30 22.35
CA MET A 77 -34.63 15.00 21.71
C MET A 77 -35.51 14.07 22.56
N GLY A 78 -35.75 14.39 23.83
CA GLY A 78 -36.59 13.60 24.74
C GLY A 78 -36.04 12.20 25.04
N LEU A 79 -34.75 11.97 24.80
CA LEU A 79 -34.07 10.71 25.07
C LEU A 79 -33.54 10.68 26.50
N THR A 80 -33.69 9.56 27.19
CA THR A 80 -33.10 9.35 28.51
C THR A 80 -31.63 8.96 28.40
N HIS A 81 -30.90 9.01 29.53
CA HIS A 81 -29.53 8.52 29.57
C HIS A 81 -29.40 7.06 29.12
N GLU A 82 -30.34 6.21 29.53
CA GLU A 82 -30.35 4.79 29.16
C GLU A 82 -30.59 4.59 27.65
N ASP A 83 -31.45 5.39 27.03
CA ASP A 83 -31.71 5.34 25.58
C ASP A 83 -30.45 5.71 24.79
N LEU A 84 -29.70 6.71 25.26
CA LEU A 84 -28.45 7.14 24.66
C LEU A 84 -27.35 6.09 24.83
N GLU A 85 -27.25 5.44 25.99
CA GLU A 85 -26.29 4.34 26.17
C GLU A 85 -26.59 3.13 25.28
N MET A 86 -27.87 2.77 25.10
CA MET A 86 -28.28 1.71 24.15
C MET A 86 -27.93 2.03 22.70
N ALA A 87 -27.91 3.32 22.33
CA ALA A 87 -27.57 3.80 21.00
C ALA A 87 -26.05 4.03 20.77
N GLY A 88 -25.19 3.65 21.72
CA GLY A 88 -23.73 3.81 21.60
C GLY A 88 -23.14 5.01 22.34
N GLY A 89 -23.93 5.62 23.23
CA GLY A 89 -23.54 6.77 24.06
C GLY A 89 -23.69 8.12 23.36
N ILE A 90 -23.42 9.19 24.11
CA ILE A 90 -23.48 10.58 23.63
C ILE A 90 -22.58 10.87 22.41
N GLU A 91 -21.50 10.11 22.23
CA GLU A 91 -20.59 10.23 21.09
C GLU A 91 -21.23 9.75 19.77
N ALA A 92 -22.17 8.79 19.83
CA ALA A 92 -22.90 8.29 18.65
C ALA A 92 -23.81 9.37 18.02
N PHE A 93 -24.18 10.38 18.81
CA PHE A 93 -24.98 11.52 18.37
C PHE A 93 -24.11 12.75 18.05
N GLY A 94 -22.78 12.61 18.07
CA GLY A 94 -21.85 13.68 17.72
C GLY A 94 -21.62 14.71 18.82
N PHE A 95 -22.04 14.44 20.07
CA PHE A 95 -21.74 15.33 21.19
C PHE A 95 -20.32 15.10 21.70
N THR A 96 -19.52 16.16 21.74
CA THR A 96 -18.16 16.14 22.26
C THR A 96 -18.16 16.43 23.76
N THR A 97 -17.64 15.50 24.56
CA THR A 97 -17.27 15.75 25.96
C THR A 97 -16.03 16.64 26.02
N GLY A 98 -15.83 17.37 27.12
CA GLY A 98 -14.66 18.22 27.31
C GLY A 98 -13.30 17.53 27.10
N GLY A 99 -13.24 16.20 27.23
CA GLY A 99 -12.07 15.38 26.88
C GLY A 99 -12.13 14.71 25.49
N ALA A 100 -13.32 14.49 24.91
CA ALA A 100 -13.44 13.99 23.52
C ALA A 100 -13.14 15.07 22.47
N ALA A 101 -13.17 16.35 22.85
CA ALA A 101 -12.56 17.41 22.04
C ALA A 101 -11.05 17.16 21.84
N GLU A 102 -10.40 16.40 22.74
CA GLU A 102 -8.97 16.14 22.72
C GLU A 102 -8.62 14.84 21.97
N GLU A 103 -9.42 13.77 21.99
CA GLU A 103 -9.27 12.67 20.99
C GLU A 103 -9.47 13.19 19.55
N ALA A 104 -10.22 14.29 19.39
CA ALA A 104 -10.35 15.03 18.13
C ALA A 104 -9.20 16.03 17.84
N THR A 105 -8.29 16.36 18.78
CA THR A 105 -7.23 17.36 18.53
C THR A 105 -6.03 16.83 17.75
N THR A 106 -5.86 15.51 17.58
CA THR A 106 -4.79 14.99 16.68
C THR A 106 -5.28 14.60 15.29
N GLY A 107 -6.59 14.43 15.07
CA GLY A 107 -7.18 14.09 13.77
C GLY A 107 -6.64 12.80 13.12
N PHE A 108 -5.79 12.03 13.82
CA PHE A 108 -5.06 10.89 13.29
C PHE A 108 -5.33 9.65 14.15
N PRO A 109 -5.67 8.50 13.56
CA PRO A 109 -6.14 7.34 14.30
C PRO A 109 -5.02 6.70 15.13
N SER A 110 -5.39 6.23 16.32
CA SER A 110 -4.47 5.47 17.19
C SER A 110 -4.19 4.07 16.62
N PRO A 111 -3.03 3.45 16.92
CA PRO A 111 -2.71 2.09 16.44
C PRO A 111 -3.74 1.03 16.85
N ALA A 112 -4.37 1.17 18.02
CA ALA A 112 -5.41 0.26 18.49
C ALA A 112 -6.69 0.36 17.63
N LEU A 113 -7.06 1.57 17.20
CA LEU A 113 -8.20 1.80 16.31
C LEU A 113 -7.94 1.19 14.93
N VAL A 114 -6.72 1.39 14.38
CA VAL A 114 -6.30 0.77 13.12
C VAL A 114 -6.36 -0.75 13.21
N TRP A 115 -5.95 -1.35 14.35
CA TRP A 115 -6.02 -2.79 14.55
C TRP A 115 -7.45 -3.33 14.63
N LYS A 116 -8.35 -2.59 15.28
CA LYS A 116 -9.78 -2.94 15.32
C LYS A 116 -10.40 -2.94 13.92
N GLU A 117 -10.07 -1.92 13.12
CA GLU A 117 -10.53 -1.82 11.74
C GLU A 117 -9.91 -2.90 10.85
N ALA A 118 -8.63 -3.22 11.06
CA ALA A 118 -7.96 -4.34 10.41
C ALA A 118 -8.69 -5.66 10.66
N TYR A 119 -9.10 -5.93 11.90
CA TYR A 119 -9.87 -7.14 12.23
C TYR A 119 -11.21 -7.17 11.50
N TYR A 120 -11.93 -6.04 11.43
CA TYR A 120 -13.19 -5.95 10.69
C TYR A 120 -12.98 -6.23 9.19
N GLN A 121 -12.01 -5.58 8.56
CA GLN A 121 -11.72 -5.79 7.13
C GLN A 121 -11.16 -7.19 6.81
N LEU A 122 -10.43 -7.81 7.73
CA LEU A 122 -9.94 -9.17 7.57
C LEU A 122 -10.97 -10.24 7.89
N SER A 123 -12.07 -9.89 8.58
CA SER A 123 -13.14 -10.83 8.91
C SER A 123 -13.97 -11.22 7.68
N ASP A 124 -14.15 -10.30 6.73
CA ASP A 124 -14.77 -10.55 5.44
C ASP A 124 -13.96 -9.88 4.32
N PRO A 125 -12.79 -10.41 3.94
CA PRO A 125 -11.88 -9.72 3.05
C PRO A 125 -12.34 -9.69 1.59
N PHE A 126 -13.37 -10.48 1.23
CA PHE A 126 -13.83 -10.63 -0.15
C PHE A 126 -15.29 -10.20 -0.35
N TYR A 127 -15.87 -9.42 0.57
CA TYR A 127 -17.22 -8.90 0.37
C TYR A 127 -17.32 -8.04 -0.90
N ASP A 128 -18.50 -8.06 -1.51
CA ASP A 128 -18.88 -7.19 -2.61
C ASP A 128 -20.25 -6.58 -2.29
N ARG A 129 -20.26 -5.31 -1.88
CA ARG A 129 -21.46 -4.54 -1.51
C ARG A 129 -21.84 -3.52 -2.57
N GLY A 130 -21.24 -3.60 -3.76
CA GLY A 130 -21.52 -2.73 -4.89
C GLY A 130 -20.27 -2.28 -5.64
N PRO A 131 -20.41 -1.32 -6.57
CA PRO A 131 -19.30 -0.89 -7.43
C PRO A 131 -18.10 -0.30 -6.67
N ASN A 132 -18.37 0.45 -5.60
CA ASN A 132 -17.35 1.21 -4.86
C ASN A 132 -17.03 0.62 -3.47
N ASP A 133 -17.84 -0.31 -2.96
CA ASP A 133 -17.68 -0.89 -1.62
C ASP A 133 -17.32 -2.38 -1.75
N LYS A 134 -16.03 -2.67 -1.79
CA LYS A 134 -15.48 -4.02 -1.91
C LYS A 134 -14.38 -4.25 -0.90
N GLY A 135 -14.35 -5.45 -0.34
CA GLY A 135 -13.34 -5.86 0.63
C GLY A 135 -11.91 -5.74 0.08
N ILE A 136 -10.98 -5.45 0.98
CA ILE A 136 -9.55 -5.23 0.66
C ILE A 136 -8.92 -6.41 -0.10
N GLY A 137 -9.37 -7.64 0.15
CA GLY A 137 -8.90 -8.85 -0.54
C GLY A 137 -9.32 -8.88 -2.01
N THR A 138 -10.54 -8.45 -2.32
CA THR A 138 -11.00 -8.30 -3.72
C THR A 138 -10.19 -7.22 -4.42
N GLN A 139 -10.02 -6.06 -3.79
CA GLN A 139 -9.20 -4.96 -4.33
C GLN A 139 -7.77 -5.41 -4.62
N LEU A 140 -7.17 -6.13 -3.66
CA LEU A 140 -5.82 -6.68 -3.77
C LEU A 140 -5.69 -7.68 -4.91
N LYS A 141 -6.68 -8.55 -5.10
CA LYS A 141 -6.70 -9.53 -6.19
C LYS A 141 -6.62 -8.84 -7.55
N TYR A 142 -7.40 -7.79 -7.77
CA TYR A 142 -7.39 -7.06 -9.04
C TYR A 142 -6.06 -6.33 -9.28
N SER A 143 -5.50 -5.69 -8.25
CA SER A 143 -4.19 -5.04 -8.37
C SER A 143 -3.07 -6.04 -8.65
N LEU A 144 -3.06 -7.18 -7.96
CA LEU A 144 -2.10 -8.27 -8.21
C LEU A 144 -2.26 -8.85 -9.62
N PHE A 145 -3.49 -9.01 -10.10
CA PHE A 145 -3.74 -9.47 -11.46
C PHE A 145 -3.16 -8.51 -12.50
N ARG A 146 -3.43 -7.20 -12.37
CA ARG A 146 -2.88 -6.18 -13.29
C ARG A 146 -1.36 -6.14 -13.26
N VAL A 147 -0.77 -6.14 -12.06
CA VAL A 147 0.70 -6.17 -11.89
C VAL A 147 1.28 -7.43 -12.51
N GLY A 148 0.70 -8.60 -12.23
CA GLY A 148 1.15 -9.87 -12.77
C GLY A 148 1.09 -9.91 -14.30
N THR A 149 -0.04 -9.51 -14.90
CA THR A 149 -0.21 -9.53 -16.36
C THR A 149 0.71 -8.53 -17.06
N GLY A 150 0.74 -7.27 -16.61
CA GLY A 150 1.61 -6.24 -17.19
C GLY A 150 3.09 -6.59 -17.06
N PHE A 151 3.49 -7.14 -15.90
CA PHE A 151 4.85 -7.61 -15.66
C PHE A 151 5.22 -8.79 -16.56
N LEU A 152 4.36 -9.80 -16.70
CA LEU A 152 4.62 -10.96 -17.56
C LEU A 152 4.74 -10.56 -19.04
N LEU A 153 3.89 -9.64 -19.52
CA LEU A 153 4.02 -9.07 -20.85
C LEU A 153 5.38 -8.35 -21.02
N ALA A 154 5.82 -7.61 -19.99
CA ALA A 154 7.13 -6.98 -20.02
C ALA A 154 8.26 -8.02 -20.04
N VAL A 155 8.17 -9.14 -19.30
CA VAL A 155 9.15 -10.23 -19.35
C VAL A 155 9.29 -10.80 -20.76
N ILE A 156 8.16 -11.09 -21.42
CA ILE A 156 8.13 -11.67 -22.76
C ILE A 156 8.78 -10.75 -23.80
N VAL A 157 8.73 -9.43 -23.60
CA VAL A 157 9.30 -8.45 -24.55
C VAL A 157 10.73 -8.04 -24.15
N ALA A 158 10.91 -7.60 -22.90
CA ALA A 158 12.13 -6.98 -22.41
C ALA A 158 13.28 -7.97 -22.26
N VAL A 159 13.02 -9.21 -21.85
CA VAL A 159 14.09 -10.21 -21.68
C VAL A 159 14.65 -10.64 -23.04
N PRO A 160 13.86 -11.08 -24.04
CA PRO A 160 14.41 -11.41 -25.35
C PRO A 160 15.08 -10.22 -26.04
N LEU A 161 14.46 -9.04 -25.99
CA LEU A 161 15.02 -7.85 -26.61
C LEU A 161 16.33 -7.43 -25.93
N GLY A 162 16.35 -7.40 -24.60
CA GLY A 162 17.55 -7.13 -23.81
C GLY A 162 18.66 -8.15 -24.10
N PHE A 163 18.31 -9.43 -24.27
CA PHE A 163 19.26 -10.48 -24.56
C PHE A 163 19.93 -10.28 -25.92
N VAL A 164 19.15 -9.95 -26.95
CA VAL A 164 19.68 -9.61 -28.29
C VAL A 164 20.57 -8.38 -28.23
N ILE A 165 20.15 -7.31 -27.53
CA ILE A 165 20.94 -6.09 -27.33
C ILE A 165 22.25 -6.38 -26.60
N GLY A 166 22.25 -7.28 -25.62
CA GLY A 166 23.45 -7.67 -24.89
C GLY A 166 24.42 -8.52 -25.72
N MET A 167 23.90 -9.38 -26.61
CA MET A 167 24.73 -10.23 -27.46
C MET A 167 25.48 -9.46 -28.55
N PHE A 168 24.91 -8.36 -29.06
CA PHE A 168 25.47 -7.61 -30.18
C PHE A 168 25.97 -6.23 -29.75
N PRO A 169 27.30 -6.01 -29.64
CA PRO A 169 27.88 -4.74 -29.22
C PRO A 169 27.44 -3.54 -30.07
N LEU A 170 27.25 -3.75 -31.38
CA LEU A 170 26.79 -2.70 -32.30
C LEU A 170 25.35 -2.27 -31.99
N LEU A 171 24.46 -3.23 -31.74
CA LEU A 171 23.07 -2.94 -31.41
C LEU A 171 22.97 -2.25 -30.04
N ASN A 172 23.82 -2.66 -29.10
CA ASN A 172 23.96 -2.03 -27.79
C ASN A 172 24.33 -0.55 -27.92
N MET A 173 25.37 -0.24 -28.70
CA MET A 173 25.83 1.12 -28.95
C MET A 173 24.78 1.99 -29.68
N ALA A 174 24.02 1.39 -30.60
CA ALA A 174 22.97 2.08 -31.35
C ALA A 174 21.73 2.37 -30.50
N LEU A 175 21.27 1.43 -29.68
CA LEU A 175 20.02 1.55 -28.93
C LEU A 175 20.16 2.20 -27.55
N MET A 176 21.35 2.14 -26.92
CA MET A 176 21.60 2.74 -25.61
C MET A 176 21.17 4.21 -25.51
N PRO A 177 21.48 5.11 -26.48
CA PRO A 177 21.07 6.51 -26.39
C PRO A 177 19.54 6.68 -26.29
N TYR A 178 18.78 5.93 -27.09
CA TYR A 178 17.31 5.98 -27.06
C TYR A 178 16.75 5.45 -25.74
N ILE A 179 17.30 4.34 -25.26
CA ILE A 179 16.91 3.76 -23.96
C ILE A 179 17.18 4.76 -22.83
N GLN A 180 18.32 5.48 -22.86
CA GLN A 180 18.65 6.48 -21.84
C GLN A 180 17.69 7.67 -21.84
N VAL A 181 17.19 8.09 -23.01
CA VAL A 181 16.21 9.19 -23.13
C VAL A 181 14.82 8.76 -22.68
N LEU A 182 14.41 7.52 -22.96
CA LEU A 182 13.07 7.04 -22.62
C LEU A 182 12.95 6.61 -21.14
N LYS A 183 14.04 6.13 -20.53
CA LYS A 183 14.09 5.67 -19.14
C LYS A 183 13.54 6.67 -18.09
N PRO A 184 13.88 7.98 -18.10
CA PRO A 184 13.44 8.91 -17.05
C PRO A 184 11.97 9.34 -17.17
N ILE A 185 11.27 8.96 -18.24
CA ILE A 185 9.87 9.34 -18.42
C ILE A 185 9.03 8.61 -17.38
N SER A 186 8.30 9.37 -16.56
CA SER A 186 7.38 8.83 -15.56
C SER A 186 6.38 7.87 -16.23
N PRO A 187 6.24 6.63 -15.75
CA PRO A 187 5.26 5.70 -16.31
C PRO A 187 3.82 6.22 -16.27
N LEU A 188 3.47 7.01 -15.24
CA LEU A 188 2.14 7.59 -15.10
C LEU A 188 1.82 8.62 -16.21
N ALA A 189 2.84 9.24 -16.83
CA ALA A 189 2.62 10.16 -17.94
C ALA A 189 2.02 9.47 -19.17
N TRP A 190 2.14 8.14 -19.27
CA TRP A 190 1.57 7.34 -20.34
C TRP A 190 0.09 7.01 -20.11
N LEU A 191 -0.43 7.22 -18.91
CA LEU A 191 -1.79 6.82 -18.55
C LEU A 191 -2.87 7.52 -19.40
N PRO A 192 -2.86 8.85 -19.61
CA PRO A 192 -3.88 9.50 -20.46
C PRO A 192 -3.84 9.01 -21.91
N VAL A 193 -2.64 8.73 -22.43
CA VAL A 193 -2.45 8.17 -23.78
C VAL A 193 -3.03 6.76 -23.86
N ALA A 194 -2.79 5.94 -22.83
CA ALA A 194 -3.33 4.59 -22.73
C ALA A 194 -4.86 4.60 -22.67
N LEU A 195 -5.45 5.46 -21.84
CA LEU A 195 -6.90 5.61 -21.74
C LEU A 195 -7.52 6.10 -23.05
N TYR A 196 -6.87 7.04 -23.75
CA TYR A 196 -7.35 7.55 -25.03
C TYR A 196 -7.36 6.47 -26.13
N LEU A 197 -6.30 5.66 -26.20
CA LEU A 197 -6.15 4.63 -27.25
C LEU A 197 -6.94 3.37 -26.96
N ILE A 198 -6.88 2.88 -25.72
CA ILE A 198 -7.42 1.56 -25.33
C ILE A 198 -8.89 1.69 -24.89
N LYS A 199 -9.29 2.85 -24.33
CA LYS A 199 -10.65 3.14 -23.83
C LYS A 199 -11.16 2.16 -22.77
N ASP A 200 -10.26 1.46 -22.10
CA ASP A 200 -10.55 0.53 -21.01
C ASP A 200 -9.56 0.77 -19.85
N SER A 201 -10.09 0.93 -18.64
CA SER A 201 -9.33 1.31 -17.45
C SER A 201 -8.41 0.20 -16.94
N GLU A 202 -8.85 -1.06 -17.05
CA GLU A 202 -8.08 -2.22 -16.63
C GLU A 202 -6.90 -2.45 -17.57
N GLN A 203 -7.14 -2.44 -18.88
CA GLN A 203 -6.10 -2.59 -19.88
C GLN A 203 -5.13 -1.39 -19.89
N ALA A 204 -5.61 -0.16 -19.66
CA ALA A 204 -4.74 1.00 -19.52
C ALA A 204 -3.79 0.87 -18.31
N SER A 205 -4.28 0.34 -17.18
CA SER A 205 -3.44 0.06 -16.00
C SER A 205 -2.36 -0.98 -16.30
N ILE A 206 -2.73 -2.07 -17.00
CA ILE A 206 -1.81 -3.13 -17.44
C ILE A 206 -0.74 -2.55 -18.38
N PHE A 207 -1.12 -1.66 -19.30
CA PHE A 207 -0.20 -1.00 -20.21
C PHE A 207 0.80 -0.11 -19.47
N VAL A 208 0.37 0.66 -18.47
CA VAL A 208 1.28 1.49 -17.64
C VAL A 208 2.30 0.62 -16.89
N ILE A 209 1.87 -0.51 -16.34
CA ILE A 209 2.76 -1.48 -15.70
C ILE A 209 3.75 -2.07 -16.70
N PHE A 210 3.28 -2.43 -17.88
CA PHE A 210 4.13 -2.93 -18.96
C PHE A 210 5.24 -1.93 -19.31
N VAL A 211 4.88 -0.67 -19.56
CA VAL A 211 5.84 0.40 -19.91
C VAL A 211 6.84 0.66 -18.78
N CYS A 212 6.40 0.67 -17.52
CA CYS A 212 7.32 0.90 -16.39
C CYS A 212 8.31 -0.26 -16.19
N SER A 213 7.86 -1.48 -16.46
CA SER A 213 8.62 -2.71 -16.19
C SER A 213 9.66 -3.00 -17.27
N ILE A 214 9.45 -2.55 -18.51
CA ILE A 214 10.33 -2.86 -19.65
C ILE A 214 11.74 -2.32 -19.43
N TRP A 215 11.88 -1.04 -19.07
CA TRP A 215 13.20 -0.39 -19.12
C TRP A 215 14.21 -0.98 -18.14
N PRO A 216 13.91 -1.12 -16.83
CA PRO A 216 14.86 -1.69 -15.89
C PRO A 216 15.19 -3.15 -16.24
N MET A 217 14.20 -3.93 -16.68
CA MET A 217 14.38 -5.33 -17.04
C MET A 217 15.24 -5.52 -18.28
N LEU A 218 14.98 -4.73 -19.34
CA LEU A 218 15.72 -4.75 -20.59
C LEU A 218 17.18 -4.38 -20.36
N ILE A 219 17.43 -3.29 -19.61
CA ILE A 219 18.80 -2.79 -19.35
C ILE A 219 19.59 -3.81 -18.53
N ASN A 220 19.02 -4.34 -17.45
CA ASN A 220 19.71 -5.34 -16.63
C ASN A 220 19.96 -6.64 -17.41
N THR A 221 19.03 -7.04 -18.27
CA THR A 221 19.23 -8.20 -19.15
C THR A 221 20.36 -7.96 -20.15
N ALA A 222 20.35 -6.82 -20.85
CA ALA A 222 21.38 -6.47 -21.81
C ALA A 222 22.76 -6.36 -21.15
N TYR A 223 22.82 -5.78 -19.95
CA TYR A 223 24.04 -5.67 -19.16
C TYR A 223 24.54 -7.03 -18.68
N GLY A 224 23.67 -7.90 -18.16
CA GLY A 224 24.05 -9.25 -17.72
C GLY A 224 24.63 -10.08 -18.86
N VAL A 225 23.99 -10.01 -20.04
CA VAL A 225 24.45 -10.73 -21.23
C VAL A 225 25.79 -10.19 -21.73
N SER A 226 25.94 -8.86 -21.87
CA SER A 226 27.18 -8.26 -22.36
C SER A 226 28.36 -8.37 -21.40
N SER A 227 28.09 -8.56 -20.09
CA SER A 227 29.09 -8.74 -19.04
C SER A 227 29.57 -10.19 -18.88
N THR A 228 29.08 -11.13 -19.71
CA THR A 228 29.52 -12.53 -19.68
C THR A 228 31.02 -12.62 -19.96
N LYS A 229 31.76 -13.40 -19.14
CA LYS A 229 33.21 -13.57 -19.27
C LYS A 229 33.57 -14.05 -20.69
N LYS A 230 34.48 -13.33 -21.36
CA LYS A 230 34.94 -13.67 -22.71
C LYS A 230 35.53 -15.08 -22.79
N ASP A 231 36.14 -15.56 -21.71
CA ASP A 231 36.71 -16.91 -21.63
C ASP A 231 35.66 -18.00 -21.80
N TRP A 232 34.47 -17.83 -21.21
CA TRP A 232 33.37 -18.79 -21.37
C TRP A 232 32.89 -18.85 -22.82
N ILE A 233 32.82 -17.69 -23.48
CA ILE A 233 32.47 -17.60 -24.90
C ILE A 233 33.56 -18.21 -25.78
N ASN A 234 34.84 -18.02 -25.44
CA ASN A 234 35.97 -18.59 -26.18
C ASN A 234 36.02 -20.12 -26.02
N ILE A 235 35.78 -20.66 -24.83
CA ILE A 235 35.67 -22.11 -24.60
C ILE A 235 34.53 -22.69 -25.44
N ALA A 236 33.37 -22.03 -25.47
CA ALA A 236 32.25 -22.45 -26.32
C ALA A 236 32.61 -22.50 -27.81
N LYS A 237 33.40 -21.53 -28.29
CA LYS A 237 33.90 -21.50 -29.68
C LYS A 237 34.89 -22.62 -29.95
N THR A 238 35.79 -22.93 -29.02
CA THR A 238 36.74 -24.05 -29.14
C THR A 238 36.03 -25.40 -29.18
N LEU A 239 34.90 -25.53 -28.48
CA LEU A 239 34.01 -26.69 -28.54
C LEU A 239 33.07 -26.68 -29.77
N GLU A 240 33.27 -25.75 -30.71
CA GLU A 240 32.47 -25.58 -31.94
C GLU A 240 30.96 -25.49 -31.68
N LEU A 241 30.56 -24.95 -30.52
CA LEU A 241 29.16 -24.73 -30.21
C LEU A 241 28.56 -23.70 -31.16
N SER A 242 27.36 -23.99 -31.69
CA SER A 242 26.60 -23.02 -32.48
C SER A 242 26.24 -21.79 -31.64
N GLN A 243 25.97 -20.66 -32.30
CA GLN A 243 25.59 -19.42 -31.61
C GLN A 243 24.36 -19.61 -30.71
N PHE A 244 23.38 -20.40 -31.16
CA PHE A 244 22.18 -20.72 -30.38
C PHE A 244 22.51 -21.58 -29.14
N LYS A 245 23.35 -22.61 -29.30
CA LYS A 245 23.80 -23.44 -28.16
C LYS A 245 24.61 -22.62 -27.16
N THR A 246 25.46 -21.71 -27.65
CA THR A 246 26.25 -20.80 -26.81
C THR A 246 25.34 -19.85 -26.04
N ALA A 247 24.32 -19.28 -26.70
CA ALA A 247 23.33 -18.41 -26.07
C ALA A 247 22.59 -19.13 -24.92
N TRP A 248 22.05 -20.32 -25.17
CA TRP A 248 21.22 -21.01 -24.18
C TRP A 248 22.01 -21.74 -23.09
N SER A 249 23.19 -22.26 -23.41
CA SER A 249 23.95 -23.14 -22.51
C SER A 249 25.07 -22.43 -21.74
N VAL A 250 25.49 -21.25 -22.21
CA VAL A 250 26.61 -20.51 -21.60
C VAL A 250 26.16 -19.12 -21.18
N VAL A 251 25.62 -18.34 -22.11
CA VAL A 251 25.29 -16.93 -21.86
C VAL A 251 24.06 -16.77 -20.97
N LEU A 252 22.98 -17.52 -21.23
CA LEU A 252 21.75 -17.42 -20.45
C LEU A 252 21.95 -17.83 -18.97
N PRO A 253 22.60 -18.96 -18.64
CA PRO A 253 22.89 -19.29 -17.24
C PRO A 253 23.79 -18.25 -16.57
N ALA A 254 24.83 -17.77 -17.29
CA ALA A 254 25.74 -16.74 -16.80
C ALA A 254 25.04 -15.41 -16.48
N ALA A 255 24.12 -14.98 -17.34
CA ALA A 255 23.39 -13.72 -17.21
C ALA A 255 22.15 -13.83 -16.30
N SER A 256 21.69 -15.06 -16.00
CA SER A 256 20.45 -15.30 -15.25
C SER A 256 20.35 -14.54 -13.92
N PRO A 257 21.40 -14.41 -13.08
CA PRO A 257 21.28 -13.67 -11.82
C PRO A 257 20.99 -12.18 -12.05
N THR A 258 21.61 -11.58 -13.08
CA THR A 258 21.41 -10.18 -13.45
C THR A 258 20.04 -9.96 -14.10
N ILE A 259 19.58 -10.89 -14.94
CA ILE A 259 18.22 -10.86 -15.52
C ILE A 259 17.18 -10.87 -14.40
N LEU A 260 17.32 -11.79 -13.45
CA LEU A 260 16.40 -11.89 -12.32
C LEU A 260 16.48 -10.68 -11.38
N THR A 261 17.65 -10.06 -11.25
CA THR A 261 17.80 -8.77 -10.55
C THR A 261 17.01 -7.67 -11.26
N GLY A 262 17.10 -7.59 -12.59
CA GLY A 262 16.28 -6.69 -13.40
C GLY A 262 14.78 -6.92 -13.23
N MET A 263 14.36 -8.19 -13.26
CA MET A 263 12.98 -8.59 -13.02
C MET A 263 12.50 -8.16 -11.62
N ARG A 264 13.32 -8.35 -10.58
CA ARG A 264 13.02 -7.92 -9.22
C ARG A 264 12.82 -6.41 -9.11
N ILE A 265 13.74 -5.63 -9.68
CA ILE A 265 13.64 -4.17 -9.70
C ILE A 265 12.35 -3.74 -10.42
N SER A 266 12.07 -4.32 -11.58
CA SER A 266 10.85 -4.00 -12.35
C SER A 266 9.57 -4.34 -11.60
N LEU A 267 9.51 -5.48 -10.89
CA LEU A 267 8.31 -5.84 -10.11
C LEU A 267 8.08 -4.86 -8.96
N SER A 268 9.13 -4.45 -8.24
CA SER A 268 9.01 -3.47 -7.15
C SER A 268 8.52 -2.12 -7.65
N ILE A 269 8.98 -1.68 -8.83
CA ILE A 269 8.51 -0.44 -9.47
C ILE A 269 7.06 -0.61 -9.95
N ALA A 270 6.69 -1.75 -10.54
CA ALA A 270 5.33 -2.04 -10.97
C ALA A 270 4.33 -1.98 -9.81
N TRP A 271 4.69 -2.57 -8.67
CA TRP A 271 3.88 -2.52 -7.45
C TRP A 271 3.70 -1.10 -6.91
N LEU A 272 4.75 -0.28 -6.94
CA LEU A 272 4.66 1.12 -6.54
C LEU A 272 3.75 1.91 -7.49
N VAL A 273 3.92 1.74 -8.80
CA VAL A 273 3.22 2.52 -9.82
C VAL A 273 1.73 2.16 -9.90
N ILE A 274 1.34 0.90 -9.69
CA ILE A 274 -0.07 0.51 -9.78
C ILE A 274 -0.93 1.22 -8.74
N VAL A 275 -0.42 1.42 -7.52
CA VAL A 275 -1.14 2.12 -6.45
C VAL A 275 -1.49 3.53 -6.91
N ALA A 276 -0.53 4.26 -7.46
CA ALA A 276 -0.76 5.61 -7.96
C ALA A 276 -1.67 5.63 -9.21
N ALA A 277 -1.55 4.65 -10.10
CA ALA A 277 -2.41 4.56 -11.28
C ALA A 277 -3.88 4.32 -10.89
N GLU A 278 -4.14 3.41 -9.94
CA GLU A 278 -5.48 3.08 -9.46
C GLU A 278 -6.13 4.23 -8.69
N MET A 279 -5.34 5.08 -8.01
CA MET A 279 -5.84 6.31 -7.39
C MET A 279 -6.40 7.28 -8.44
N VAL A 280 -5.78 7.38 -9.61
CA VAL A 280 -6.18 8.33 -10.67
C VAL A 280 -7.36 7.80 -11.49
N ILE A 281 -7.34 6.51 -11.83
CA ILE A 281 -8.36 5.89 -12.69
C ILE A 281 -9.65 5.65 -11.92
N GLY A 282 -9.52 5.23 -10.66
CA GLY A 282 -10.62 4.82 -9.80
C GLY A 282 -11.27 3.49 -10.17
N GLY A 283 -12.33 3.14 -9.44
CA GLY A 283 -13.15 1.95 -9.66
C GLY A 283 -12.78 0.77 -8.78
N ILE A 284 -11.73 0.03 -9.12
CA ILE A 284 -11.28 -1.16 -8.39
C ILE A 284 -9.76 -1.17 -8.31
N GLY A 285 -9.21 -1.55 -7.16
CA GLY A 285 -7.80 -1.68 -6.86
C GLY A 285 -7.45 -1.19 -5.46
N VAL A 286 -6.29 -1.61 -4.93
CA VAL A 286 -5.81 -1.16 -3.62
C VAL A 286 -5.51 0.34 -3.60
N GLY A 287 -5.07 0.92 -4.71
CA GLY A 287 -4.87 2.37 -4.81
C GLY A 287 -6.19 3.13 -4.77
N TYR A 288 -7.21 2.62 -5.46
CA TYR A 288 -8.55 3.17 -5.37
C TYR A 288 -9.13 3.06 -3.96
N PHE A 289 -8.92 1.93 -3.28
CA PHE A 289 -9.35 1.73 -1.90
C PHE A 289 -8.78 2.80 -0.97
N VAL A 290 -7.47 3.04 -1.00
CA VAL A 290 -6.81 4.10 -0.22
C VAL A 290 -7.42 5.47 -0.52
N TRP A 291 -7.67 5.77 -1.81
CA TRP A 291 -8.29 7.03 -2.22
C TRP A 291 -9.74 7.17 -1.75
N ASN A 292 -10.50 6.08 -1.76
CA ASN A 292 -11.88 6.05 -1.30
C ASN A 292 -11.97 6.29 0.21
N GLU A 293 -11.15 5.59 1.01
CA GLU A 293 -11.10 5.78 2.46
C GLU A 293 -10.64 7.18 2.85
N TRP A 294 -9.72 7.78 2.09
CA TRP A 294 -9.34 9.18 2.24
C TRP A 294 -10.52 10.13 2.04
N ASN A 295 -11.28 9.96 0.95
CA ASN A 295 -12.46 10.78 0.67
C ASN A 295 -13.60 10.54 1.68
N GLY A 296 -13.70 9.32 2.22
CA GLY A 296 -14.64 8.96 3.29
C GLY A 296 -14.18 9.35 4.70
N LEU A 297 -13.00 10.00 4.83
CA LEU A 297 -12.36 10.39 6.10
C LEU A 297 -12.13 9.22 7.07
N ASN A 298 -12.12 7.98 6.56
CA ASN A 298 -11.81 6.79 7.35
C ASN A 298 -10.30 6.54 7.34
N LEU A 299 -9.58 7.36 8.10
CA LEU A 299 -8.11 7.30 8.17
C LEU A 299 -7.60 5.98 8.74
N ALA A 300 -8.37 5.30 9.59
CA ALA A 300 -7.99 4.01 10.16
C ALA A 300 -7.91 2.92 9.07
N SER A 301 -8.95 2.81 8.25
CA SER A 301 -8.98 1.92 7.08
C SER A 301 -7.92 2.26 6.04
N MET A 302 -7.70 3.56 5.78
CA MET A 302 -6.66 4.02 4.85
C MET A 302 -5.27 3.55 5.28
N ILE A 303 -4.93 3.74 6.56
CA ILE A 303 -3.63 3.35 7.11
C ILE A 303 -3.45 1.83 7.12
N PHE A 304 -4.52 1.10 7.45
CA PHE A 304 -4.52 -0.36 7.33
C PHE A 304 -4.25 -0.82 5.89
N ALA A 305 -4.87 -0.19 4.89
CA ALA A 305 -4.61 -0.50 3.49
C ALA A 305 -3.16 -0.20 3.08
N ILE A 306 -2.59 0.92 3.53
CA ILE A 306 -1.16 1.25 3.31
C ILE A 306 -0.26 0.16 3.91
N PHE A 307 -0.57 -0.34 5.10
CA PHE A 307 0.15 -1.44 5.72
C PHE A 307 0.06 -2.73 4.88
N ILE A 308 -1.13 -3.10 4.42
CA ILE A 308 -1.33 -4.26 3.54
C ILE A 308 -0.55 -4.12 2.23
N ILE A 309 -0.53 -2.93 1.62
CA ILE A 309 0.27 -2.65 0.42
C ILE A 309 1.76 -2.91 0.67
N GLY A 310 2.28 -2.48 1.82
CA GLY A 310 3.67 -2.72 2.23
C GLY A 310 3.97 -4.20 2.45
N VAL A 311 3.09 -4.92 3.14
CA VAL A 311 3.24 -6.37 3.38
C VAL A 311 3.22 -7.16 2.07
N VAL A 312 2.29 -6.86 1.16
CA VAL A 312 2.21 -7.53 -0.14
C VAL A 312 3.44 -7.21 -0.99
N GLY A 313 3.89 -5.95 -1.03
CA GLY A 313 5.10 -5.56 -1.73
C GLY A 313 6.33 -6.34 -1.22
N LEU A 314 6.45 -6.53 0.09
CA LEU A 314 7.49 -7.35 0.70
C LEU A 314 7.37 -8.82 0.27
N ILE A 315 6.16 -9.39 0.28
CA ILE A 315 5.94 -10.79 -0.14
C ILE A 315 6.35 -10.98 -1.61
N LEU A 316 5.95 -10.06 -2.50
CA LEU A 316 6.32 -10.09 -3.91
C LEU A 316 7.86 -10.04 -4.10
N ASP A 317 8.52 -9.16 -3.36
CA ASP A 317 9.98 -9.03 -3.38
C ASP A 317 10.69 -10.29 -2.86
N LEU A 318 10.18 -10.89 -1.78
CA LEU A 318 10.70 -12.13 -1.20
C LEU A 318 10.55 -13.32 -2.15
N ILE A 319 9.40 -13.44 -2.84
CA ILE A 319 9.16 -14.49 -3.84
C ILE A 319 10.20 -14.40 -4.96
N LEU A 320 10.42 -13.21 -5.53
CA LEU A 320 11.45 -13.03 -6.56
C LEU A 320 12.86 -13.21 -6.01
N GLY A 321 13.13 -12.75 -4.79
CA GLY A 321 14.43 -12.96 -4.13
C GLY A 321 14.77 -14.44 -3.95
N GLN A 322 13.77 -15.29 -3.70
CA GLN A 322 13.96 -16.73 -3.62
C GLN A 322 14.23 -17.37 -4.99
N LEU A 323 13.57 -16.88 -6.05
CA LEU A 323 13.89 -17.30 -7.41
C LEU A 323 15.34 -16.95 -7.78
N VAL A 324 15.81 -15.73 -7.49
CA VAL A 324 17.21 -15.33 -7.71
C VAL A 324 18.19 -16.30 -7.05
N LYS A 325 17.98 -16.67 -5.78
CA LYS A 325 18.86 -17.60 -5.06
C LYS A 325 18.91 -18.99 -5.67
N THR A 326 17.84 -19.43 -6.32
CA THR A 326 17.77 -20.75 -6.94
C THR A 326 18.61 -20.81 -8.22
N PHE A 327 18.70 -19.70 -8.96
CA PHE A 327 19.47 -19.62 -10.21
C PHE A 327 20.90 -19.10 -10.04
N THR A 328 21.21 -18.42 -8.94
CA THR A 328 22.59 -18.07 -8.59
C THR A 328 23.31 -19.32 -8.06
N TYR A 329 24.05 -20.00 -8.92
CA TYR A 329 24.96 -21.07 -8.51
C TYR A 329 26.03 -20.46 -7.58
N GLN A 330 26.10 -20.95 -6.34
CA GLN A 330 27.19 -20.60 -5.43
C GLN A 330 28.44 -21.37 -5.89
N GLU A 331 29.48 -20.64 -6.30
CA GLU A 331 30.85 -21.18 -6.33
C GLU A 331 31.31 -21.54 -4.92
#